data_AF-A0A9Y2JMD6-F1
#
_entry.id   AF-A0A9Y2JMD6-F1
#
_cell.length_a   1.000
_cell.length_b   1.000
_cell.length_c   1.000
_cell.angle_alpha   90.00
_cell.angle_beta   90.00
_cell.angle_gamma   90.00
#
_symmetry.space_group_name_H-M   'P 1'
#
loop_
_entity.id
_entity.type
_entity.pdbx_description
1 polymer ?
#
loop_
_entity_poly.entity_id
_entity_poly.type
_entity_poly.pdbx_seq_one_letter_code
_entity_poly.pdbx_strand_id
1 'polypeptide(L)'
;MFSIGDFARHGRVSVRMLRHYDALGLLRPARVDPATGYRSYTASQLARLNRIVALKDLGFTLDQVATLLADDVSAEQVRGMLTLRRAELEAALAEGAARLTQVEARLRTIEEEGRAPDVVVKELPAMRVVELTGVAAGFAPEAIGPVVRPLCAELGRRLPAADVTPAGRLTCYYEQRAEDEVVVHAAVPASAGPGDLNGLTVADLPPVRAATLVHRGAIDGVLPSWQALVRWIDDHGFTSAGPQRELYLDCPEDPADWVTELQEPIG
;
A
#
# COMPACT_ATOMS: atom_id res chain seq x y z
N MET A 1 42.54 -21.93 36.43
CA MET A 1 41.33 -21.16 36.80
C MET A 1 41.47 -19.77 36.24
N PHE A 2 40.40 -19.16 35.76
CA PHE A 2 40.38 -17.81 35.19
C PHE A 2 40.03 -16.78 36.25
N SER A 3 40.62 -15.59 36.16
CA SER A 3 40.12 -14.43 36.88
C SER A 3 38.70 -14.08 36.45
N ILE A 4 37.95 -13.33 37.26
CA ILE A 4 36.64 -12.83 36.84
C ILE A 4 36.72 -11.97 35.57
N GLY A 5 37.83 -11.24 35.35
CA GLY A 5 38.05 -10.44 34.15
C GLY A 5 38.30 -11.30 32.91
N ASP A 6 39.17 -12.30 33.01
CA ASP A 6 39.43 -13.24 31.91
C ASP A 6 38.18 -14.05 31.58
N PHE A 7 37.45 -14.52 32.59
CA PHE A 7 36.21 -15.26 32.39
C PHE A 7 35.12 -14.40 31.75
N ALA A 8 34.97 -13.14 32.16
CA ALA A 8 34.08 -12.17 31.53
C ALA A 8 34.44 -11.96 30.04
N ARG A 9 35.73 -11.82 29.73
CA ARG A 9 36.22 -11.70 28.35
C ARG A 9 35.90 -12.92 27.51
N HIS A 10 36.14 -14.13 28.02
CA HIS A 10 35.84 -15.37 27.30
C HIS A 10 34.33 -15.59 27.12
N GLY A 11 33.52 -15.23 28.12
CA GLY A 11 32.06 -15.30 28.07
C GLY A 11 31.40 -14.13 27.36
N ARG A 12 32.16 -13.12 26.91
CA ARG A 12 31.65 -11.87 26.30
C ARG A 12 30.59 -11.15 27.14
N VAL A 13 30.74 -11.20 28.47
CA VAL A 13 29.87 -10.52 29.43
C VAL A 13 30.66 -9.51 30.24
N SER A 14 29.99 -8.60 30.92
CA SER A 14 30.67 -7.70 31.85
C SER A 14 31.01 -8.39 33.18
N VAL A 15 32.08 -7.95 33.83
CA VAL A 15 32.41 -8.36 35.21
C VAL A 15 31.24 -8.06 36.17
N ARG A 16 30.52 -6.96 35.94
CA ARG A 16 29.31 -6.60 36.71
C ARG A 16 28.23 -7.66 36.60
N MET A 17 28.00 -8.19 35.41
CA MET A 17 27.01 -9.24 35.14
C MET A 17 27.37 -10.55 35.86
N LEU A 18 28.65 -10.94 35.87
CA LEU A 18 29.11 -12.12 36.63
C LEU A 18 28.91 -11.95 38.14
N ARG A 19 29.18 -10.77 38.69
CA ARG A 19 28.90 -10.48 40.11
C ARG A 19 27.40 -10.53 40.41
N HIS A 20 26.58 -10.07 39.47
CA HIS A 20 25.13 -10.14 39.62
C HIS A 20 24.62 -11.57 39.58
N TYR A 21 25.11 -12.41 38.66
CA TYR A 21 24.76 -13.83 38.60
C TYR A 21 25.25 -14.62 39.81
N ASP A 22 26.40 -14.27 40.39
CA ASP A 22 26.87 -14.80 41.65
C ASP A 22 25.91 -14.45 42.80
N ALA A 23 25.52 -13.18 42.92
CA ALA A 23 24.58 -12.71 43.94
C ALA A 23 23.20 -13.39 43.86
N LEU A 24 22.72 -13.68 42.64
CA LEU A 24 21.47 -14.42 42.41
C LEU A 24 21.65 -15.95 42.50
N GLY A 25 22.88 -16.44 42.71
CA GLY A 25 23.18 -17.87 42.73
C GLY A 25 23.13 -18.57 41.37
N LEU A 26 22.87 -17.84 40.28
CA LEU A 26 22.81 -18.35 38.92
C LEU A 26 24.16 -18.91 38.45
N LEU A 27 25.25 -18.23 38.78
CA LEU A 27 26.62 -18.65 38.44
C LEU A 27 27.61 -18.25 39.53
N ARG A 28 27.82 -19.14 40.49
CA ARG A 28 28.79 -18.94 41.58
C ARG A 28 30.22 -19.19 41.09
N PRO A 29 31.23 -18.44 41.56
CA PRO A 29 32.63 -18.72 41.26
C PRO A 29 33.05 -20.09 41.80
N ALA A 30 33.96 -20.76 41.11
CA ALA A 30 34.51 -22.04 41.55
C ALA A 30 35.34 -21.91 42.84
N ARG A 31 36.02 -20.76 43.02
CA ARG A 31 36.74 -20.42 44.25
C ARG A 31 36.67 -18.93 44.53
N VAL A 32 36.41 -18.59 45.79
CA VAL A 32 36.59 -17.25 46.35
C VAL A 32 37.79 -17.29 47.30
N ASP A 33 38.76 -16.42 47.09
CA ASP A 33 39.92 -16.32 47.96
C ASP A 33 39.54 -15.73 49.32
N PRO A 34 39.77 -16.41 50.46
CA PRO A 34 39.30 -15.95 51.76
C PRO A 34 39.97 -14.66 52.26
N ALA A 35 41.22 -14.40 51.85
CA ALA A 35 41.99 -13.25 52.31
C ALA A 35 41.70 -12.00 51.48
N THR A 36 41.44 -12.16 50.18
CA THR A 36 41.31 -11.04 49.23
C THR A 36 39.91 -10.87 48.63
N GLY A 37 39.02 -11.86 48.81
CA GLY A 37 37.70 -11.90 48.18
C GLY A 37 37.75 -12.12 46.65
N TYR A 38 38.92 -12.48 46.11
CA TYR A 38 39.11 -12.63 44.67
C TYR A 38 38.35 -13.85 44.12
N ARG A 39 37.61 -13.64 43.02
CA ARG A 39 36.79 -14.68 42.39
C ARG A 39 37.50 -15.32 41.23
N SER A 40 37.44 -16.65 41.18
CA SER A 40 38.00 -17.43 40.08
C SER A 40 37.01 -18.48 39.57
N TYR A 41 37.06 -18.72 38.27
CA TYR A 41 36.13 -19.57 37.54
C TYR A 41 36.89 -20.65 36.75
N THR A 42 36.23 -21.77 36.43
CA THR A 42 36.79 -22.81 35.56
C THR A 42 36.27 -22.70 34.13
N ALA A 43 37.00 -23.27 33.17
CA ALA A 43 36.54 -23.34 31.77
C ALA A 43 35.16 -24.01 31.65
N SER A 44 34.91 -25.05 32.45
CA SER A 44 33.65 -25.80 32.44
C SER A 44 32.42 -24.95 32.80
N GLN A 45 32.61 -23.85 33.54
CA GLN A 45 31.52 -22.93 33.89
C GLN A 45 31.05 -22.07 32.71
N LEU A 46 31.80 -21.98 31.60
CA LEU A 46 31.38 -21.26 30.40
C LEU A 46 30.11 -21.86 29.79
N ALA A 47 29.93 -23.18 29.85
CA ALA A 47 28.71 -23.83 29.35
C ALA A 47 27.46 -23.33 30.10
N ARG A 48 27.54 -23.18 31.43
CA ARG A 48 26.46 -22.64 32.25
C ARG A 48 26.22 -21.17 31.96
N LEU A 49 27.28 -20.36 31.84
CA LEU A 49 27.18 -18.95 31.46
C LEU A 49 26.47 -18.77 30.10
N ASN A 50 26.87 -19.54 29.08
CA ASN A 50 26.28 -19.45 27.75
C ASN A 50 24.78 -19.79 27.77
N ARG A 51 24.36 -20.77 28.59
CA ARG A 51 22.93 -21.10 28.77
C ARG A 51 22.15 -19.96 29.43
N ILE A 52 22.71 -19.31 30.46
CA ILE A 52 22.10 -18.13 31.10
C ILE A 52 21.88 -17.02 30.06
N VAL A 53 22.92 -16.70 29.28
CA VAL A 53 22.88 -15.65 28.25
C VAL A 53 21.83 -15.97 27.18
N ALA A 54 21.84 -17.20 26.64
CA ALA A 54 20.90 -17.62 25.61
C ALA A 54 19.44 -17.48 26.07
N LEU A 55 19.12 -17.89 27.31
CA LEU A 55 17.75 -17.75 27.84
C LEU A 55 17.37 -16.29 28.07
N LYS A 56 18.30 -15.45 28.56
CA LYS A 56 18.06 -14.02 28.70
C LYS A 56 17.83 -13.35 27.33
N ASP A 57 18.48 -13.81 26.27
CA ASP A 57 18.30 -13.29 24.91
C ASP A 57 16.98 -13.72 24.27
N LEU A 58 16.44 -14.87 24.69
CA LEU A 58 15.04 -15.24 24.40
C LEU A 58 14.01 -14.38 25.18
N GLY A 59 14.47 -13.51 26.08
CA GLY A 59 13.65 -12.58 26.84
C GLY A 59 13.07 -13.15 28.13
N PHE A 60 13.64 -14.25 28.65
CA PHE A 60 13.33 -14.70 30.01
C PHE A 60 13.92 -13.77 31.07
N THR A 61 13.18 -13.57 32.16
CA THR A 61 13.70 -12.88 33.35
C THR A 61 14.74 -13.73 34.06
N LEU A 62 15.61 -13.12 34.87
CA LEU A 62 16.65 -13.87 35.59
C LEU A 62 16.08 -14.90 36.57
N ASP A 63 14.90 -14.65 37.13
CA ASP A 63 14.18 -15.62 37.97
C ASP A 63 13.71 -16.83 37.16
N GLN A 64 13.16 -16.60 35.96
CA GLN A 64 12.78 -17.69 35.06
C GLN A 64 14.00 -18.48 34.59
N VAL A 65 15.13 -17.80 34.34
CA VAL A 65 16.40 -18.45 34.01
C VAL A 65 16.89 -19.32 35.17
N ALA A 66 16.72 -18.88 36.42
CA ALA A 66 17.08 -19.69 37.59
C ALA A 66 16.28 -21.00 37.62
N THR A 67 14.96 -20.91 37.43
CA THR A 67 14.05 -22.08 37.37
C THR A 67 14.41 -23.03 36.21
N LEU A 68 14.71 -22.50 35.02
CA LEU A 68 15.08 -23.29 33.85
C LEU A 68 16.43 -23.99 33.95
N LEU A 69 17.30 -23.56 34.87
CA LEU A 69 18.63 -24.11 35.11
C LEU A 69 18.74 -24.91 36.41
N ALA A 70 17.63 -25.12 37.11
CA ALA A 70 17.56 -25.96 38.29
C ALA A 70 17.59 -27.44 37.88
N ASP A 71 18.27 -28.29 38.67
CA ASP A 71 18.48 -29.70 38.32
C ASP A 71 17.22 -30.56 38.47
N ASP A 72 16.19 -30.06 39.17
CA ASP A 72 14.91 -30.70 39.43
C ASP A 72 13.81 -30.32 38.43
N VAL A 73 14.09 -29.44 37.47
CA VAL A 73 13.11 -29.05 36.46
C VAL A 73 12.89 -30.18 35.46
N SER A 74 11.63 -30.58 35.27
CA SER A 74 11.29 -31.62 34.31
C SER A 74 11.40 -31.09 32.87
N ALA A 75 11.69 -31.98 31.91
CA ALA A 75 11.70 -31.63 30.50
C ALA A 75 10.33 -31.09 30.01
N GLU A 76 9.23 -31.47 30.67
CA GLU A 76 7.89 -30.97 30.41
C GLU A 76 7.72 -29.52 30.88
N GLN A 77 8.22 -29.18 32.07
CA GLN A 77 8.21 -27.80 32.59
C GLN A 77 9.01 -26.86 31.69
N VAL A 78 10.22 -27.27 31.28
CA VAL A 78 11.05 -26.49 30.33
C VAL A 78 10.31 -26.26 29.01
N ARG A 79 9.69 -27.31 28.46
CA ARG A 79 8.90 -27.22 27.22
C ARG A 79 7.70 -26.28 27.39
N GLY A 80 7.00 -26.35 28.52
CA GLY A 80 5.88 -25.46 28.84
C GLY A 80 6.31 -23.99 28.87
N MET A 81 7.41 -23.67 29.56
CA MET A 81 7.93 -22.30 29.63
C MET A 81 8.37 -21.77 28.26
N LEU A 82 9.04 -22.60 27.44
CA LEU A 82 9.42 -22.21 26.08
C LEU A 82 8.20 -22.05 25.16
N THR A 83 7.18 -22.88 25.31
CA THR A 83 5.93 -22.79 24.54
C THR A 83 5.15 -21.52 24.88
N LEU A 84 5.05 -21.20 26.17
CA LEU A 84 4.47 -19.93 26.62
C LEU A 84 5.23 -18.74 26.05
N ARG A 85 6.57 -18.77 26.12
CA ARG A 85 7.40 -17.68 25.58
C ARG A 85 7.24 -17.51 24.07
N ARG A 86 7.10 -18.62 23.33
CA ARG A 86 6.79 -18.58 21.90
C ARG A 86 5.47 -17.87 21.64
N ALA A 87 4.41 -18.24 22.36
CA ALA A 87 3.09 -17.64 22.20
C ALA A 87 3.08 -16.13 22.50
N GLU A 88 3.81 -15.69 23.54
CA GLU A 88 3.98 -14.26 23.85
C GLU A 88 4.66 -13.49 22.71
N LEU A 89 5.71 -14.06 22.11
CA LEU A 89 6.43 -13.45 20.99
C LEU A 89 5.56 -13.39 19.72
N GLU A 90 4.81 -14.46 19.44
CA GLU A 90 3.86 -14.50 18.32
C GLU A 90 2.77 -13.43 18.48
N ALA A 91 2.21 -13.26 19.68
CA ALA A 91 1.23 -12.22 19.97
C ALA A 91 1.81 -10.80 19.79
N ALA A 92 3.04 -10.57 20.27
CA ALA A 92 3.72 -9.28 20.11
C ALA A 92 4.02 -8.95 18.63
N LEU A 93 4.37 -9.96 17.82
CA LEU A 93 4.56 -9.79 16.37
C LEU A 93 3.24 -9.42 15.68
N ALA A 94 2.14 -10.10 16.01
CA ALA A 94 0.83 -9.80 15.44
C ALA A 94 0.37 -8.37 15.78
N GLU A 95 0.57 -7.95 17.03
CA GLU A 95 0.26 -6.59 17.46
C GLU A 95 1.14 -5.55 16.76
N GLY A 96 2.44 -5.83 16.63
CA GLY A 96 3.38 -4.98 15.90
C GLY A 96 3.01 -4.81 14.44
N ALA A 97 2.61 -5.89 13.76
CA ALA A 97 2.14 -5.86 12.39
C ALA A 97 0.87 -5.00 12.24
N ALA A 98 -0.11 -5.17 13.14
CA ALA A 98 -1.33 -4.37 13.13
C ALA A 98 -1.05 -2.87 13.30
N ARG A 99 -0.14 -2.50 14.21
CA ARG A 99 0.29 -1.10 14.39
C ARG A 99 1.03 -0.57 13.16
N LEU A 100 1.87 -1.38 12.52
CA LEU A 100 2.56 -0.99 11.29
C LEU A 100 1.57 -0.64 10.18
N THR A 101 0.55 -1.48 9.97
CA THR A 101 -0.52 -1.20 8.99
C THR A 101 -1.23 0.14 9.26
N GLN A 102 -1.47 0.48 10.54
CA GLN A 102 -2.06 1.77 10.90
C GLN A 102 -1.13 2.95 10.58
N VAL A 103 0.17 2.82 10.85
CA VAL A 103 1.18 3.85 10.50
C VAL A 103 1.24 4.05 9.00
N GLU A 104 1.30 2.98 8.21
CA GLU A 104 1.33 3.03 6.75
C GLU A 104 0.07 3.66 6.16
N ALA A 105 -1.11 3.36 6.71
CA ALA A 105 -2.35 4.01 6.31
C ALA A 105 -2.31 5.52 6.56
N ARG A 106 -1.80 5.94 7.73
CA ARG A 106 -1.68 7.36 8.05
C ARG A 106 -0.66 8.08 7.18
N LEU A 107 0.45 7.43 6.85
CA LEU A 107 1.46 7.98 5.93
C LEU A 107 0.87 8.24 4.55
N ARG A 108 0.13 7.28 3.98
CA ARG A 108 -0.56 7.46 2.69
C ARG A 108 -1.49 8.67 2.70
N THR A 109 -2.31 8.80 3.75
CA THR A 109 -3.21 9.97 3.89
C THR A 109 -2.43 11.29 3.90
N ILE A 110 -1.30 11.37 4.61
CA ILE A 110 -0.49 12.59 4.66
C ILE A 110 0.18 12.88 3.31
N GLU A 111 0.67 11.86 2.63
CA GLU A 111 1.28 11.98 1.31
C GLU A 111 0.25 12.44 0.26
N GLU A 112 -0.97 11.94 0.33
CA GLU A 112 -2.10 12.36 -0.51
C GLU A 112 -2.58 13.78 -0.18
N GLU A 113 -2.61 14.16 1.10
CA GLU A 113 -2.99 15.52 1.54
C GLU A 113 -1.93 16.59 1.17
N GLY A 114 -0.65 16.21 1.08
CA GLY A 114 0.47 17.14 0.84
C GLY A 114 0.94 17.26 -0.61
N ARG A 115 0.47 16.41 -1.53
CA ARG A 115 0.86 16.44 -2.94
C ARG A 115 -0.10 17.37 -3.70
N ALA A 116 0.38 18.53 -4.15
CA ALA A 116 -0.34 19.31 -5.14
C ALA A 116 -0.60 18.40 -6.36
N PRO A 117 -1.86 18.31 -6.85
CA PRO A 117 -2.15 17.50 -8.03
C PRO A 117 -1.33 18.02 -9.21
N ASP A 118 -0.70 17.10 -9.96
CA ASP A 118 0.07 17.43 -11.16
C ASP A 118 -0.91 17.73 -12.30
N VAL A 119 -1.52 18.91 -12.24
CA VAL A 119 -2.48 19.39 -13.22
C VAL A 119 -1.75 20.13 -14.32
N VAL A 120 -1.99 19.68 -15.56
CA VAL A 120 -1.46 20.33 -16.76
C VAL A 120 -2.61 20.95 -17.54
N VAL A 121 -2.53 22.26 -17.76
CA VAL A 121 -3.45 22.96 -18.67
C VAL A 121 -2.92 22.87 -20.10
N LYS A 122 -3.73 22.36 -21.02
CA LYS A 122 -3.35 22.21 -22.43
C LYS A 122 -4.53 22.45 -23.37
N GLU A 123 -4.20 22.81 -24.61
CA GLU A 123 -5.17 22.87 -25.71
C GLU A 123 -5.38 21.46 -26.27
N LEU A 124 -6.62 20.98 -26.24
CA LEU A 124 -7.05 19.74 -26.86
C LEU A 124 -7.59 20.05 -28.26
N PRO A 125 -7.10 19.39 -29.33
CA PRO A 125 -7.57 19.65 -30.68
C PRO A 125 -9.01 19.18 -30.87
N ALA A 126 -9.65 19.73 -31.90
CA ALA A 126 -10.89 19.17 -32.41
C ALA A 126 -10.64 17.72 -32.85
N MET A 127 -11.58 16.82 -32.56
CA MET A 127 -11.47 15.44 -32.99
C MET A 127 -12.81 14.89 -33.45
N ARG A 128 -12.78 14.14 -34.55
CA ARG A 128 -13.91 13.33 -34.99
C ARG A 128 -13.84 11.96 -34.33
N VAL A 129 -14.95 11.55 -33.74
CA VAL A 129 -15.06 10.27 -33.03
C VAL A 129 -16.18 9.43 -33.62
N VAL A 130 -16.05 8.12 -33.46
CA VAL A 130 -17.15 7.16 -33.61
C VAL A 130 -17.53 6.65 -32.23
N GLU A 131 -18.82 6.55 -31.97
CA GLU A 131 -19.31 6.35 -30.61
C GLU A 131 -20.56 5.48 -30.51
N LEU A 132 -20.80 5.06 -29.29
CA LEU A 132 -22.10 4.62 -28.79
C LEU A 132 -22.47 5.50 -27.59
N THR A 133 -23.77 5.71 -27.41
CA THR A 133 -24.31 6.50 -26.30
C THR A 133 -25.22 5.65 -25.41
N GLY A 134 -25.18 5.92 -24.11
CA GLY A 134 -26.11 5.39 -23.11
C GLY A 134 -26.61 6.52 -22.20
N VAL A 135 -27.64 6.24 -21.41
CA VAL A 135 -28.20 7.21 -20.46
C VAL A 135 -28.09 6.66 -19.04
N ALA A 136 -27.52 7.45 -18.14
CA ALA A 136 -27.38 7.16 -16.72
C ALA A 136 -28.19 8.16 -15.88
N ALA A 137 -28.63 7.71 -14.70
CA ALA A 137 -29.48 8.49 -13.79
C ALA A 137 -28.71 9.55 -12.95
N GLY A 138 -27.50 9.94 -13.37
CA GLY A 138 -26.62 10.84 -12.63
C GLY A 138 -25.15 10.45 -12.70
N PHE A 139 -24.29 11.20 -12.00
CA PHE A 139 -22.84 11.01 -11.98
C PHE A 139 -22.32 10.04 -10.91
N ALA A 140 -23.20 9.51 -10.06
CA ALA A 140 -22.81 8.55 -9.04
C ALA A 140 -22.21 7.29 -9.69
N PRO A 141 -21.16 6.67 -9.11
CA PRO A 141 -20.56 5.44 -9.63
C PRO A 141 -21.57 4.32 -9.87
N GLU A 142 -22.58 4.22 -8.99
CA GLU A 142 -23.66 3.23 -9.07
C GLU A 142 -24.62 3.49 -10.24
N ALA A 143 -24.68 4.72 -10.74
CA ALA A 143 -25.48 5.12 -11.89
C ALA A 143 -24.68 5.03 -13.21
N ILE A 144 -23.44 5.54 -13.24
CA ILE A 144 -22.59 5.54 -14.44
C ILE A 144 -22.03 4.16 -14.74
N GLY A 145 -21.49 3.46 -13.74
CA GLY A 145 -20.75 2.20 -13.91
C GLY A 145 -21.52 1.13 -14.69
N PRO A 146 -22.80 0.85 -14.34
CA PRO A 146 -23.64 -0.10 -15.07
C PRO A 146 -23.95 0.29 -16.52
N VAL A 147 -23.76 1.55 -16.91
CA VAL A 147 -24.01 2.05 -18.27
C VAL A 147 -22.72 2.10 -19.09
N VAL A 148 -21.67 2.75 -18.56
CA VAL A 148 -20.43 2.99 -19.31
C VAL A 148 -19.68 1.70 -19.65
N ARG A 149 -19.64 0.74 -18.72
CA ARG A 149 -18.90 -0.53 -18.90
C ARG A 149 -19.44 -1.38 -20.06
N PRO A 150 -20.75 -1.75 -20.10
CA PRO A 150 -21.27 -2.50 -21.23
C PRO A 150 -21.22 -1.69 -22.53
N LEU A 151 -21.33 -0.36 -22.47
CA LEU A 151 -21.22 0.52 -23.64
C LEU A 151 -19.82 0.47 -24.26
N CYS A 152 -18.76 0.54 -23.44
CA CYS A 152 -17.37 0.41 -23.88
C CYS A 152 -17.10 -0.98 -24.45
N ALA A 153 -17.59 -2.03 -23.78
CA ALA A 153 -17.45 -3.40 -24.29
C ALA A 153 -18.15 -3.54 -25.65
N GLU A 154 -19.34 -2.97 -25.79
CA GLU A 154 -20.09 -3.01 -27.05
C GLU A 154 -19.39 -2.27 -28.18
N LEU A 155 -18.85 -1.09 -27.89
CA LEU A 155 -18.04 -0.34 -28.84
C LEU A 155 -16.87 -1.19 -29.33
N GLY A 156 -16.13 -1.82 -28.40
CA GLY A 156 -15.02 -2.72 -28.72
C GLY A 156 -15.42 -3.92 -29.59
N ARG A 157 -16.64 -4.45 -29.42
CA ARG A 157 -17.16 -5.54 -30.26
C ARG A 157 -17.55 -5.10 -31.67
N ARG A 158 -18.09 -3.88 -31.82
CA ARG A 158 -18.61 -3.38 -33.10
C ARG A 158 -17.55 -2.75 -33.98
N LEU A 159 -16.57 -2.09 -33.38
CA LEU A 159 -15.53 -1.33 -34.06
C LEU A 159 -14.79 -2.14 -35.15
N PRO A 160 -14.40 -3.42 -34.93
CA PRO A 160 -13.67 -4.20 -35.95
C PRO A 160 -14.48 -4.54 -37.20
N ALA A 161 -15.81 -4.46 -37.13
CA ALA A 161 -16.72 -4.76 -38.24
C ALA A 161 -17.31 -3.50 -38.89
N ALA A 162 -16.99 -2.31 -38.38
CA ALA A 162 -17.43 -1.04 -38.92
C ALA A 162 -16.43 -0.53 -39.97
N ASP A 163 -16.92 0.19 -40.98
CA ASP A 163 -16.09 0.89 -41.98
C ASP A 163 -15.46 2.15 -41.36
N VAL A 164 -14.58 1.96 -40.38
CA VAL A 164 -13.93 3.01 -39.60
C VAL A 164 -12.43 2.74 -39.50
N THR A 165 -11.64 3.81 -39.50
CA THR A 165 -10.20 3.75 -39.23
C THR A 165 -9.92 4.44 -37.89
N PRO A 166 -9.71 3.67 -36.81
CA PRO A 166 -9.36 4.23 -35.50
C PRO A 166 -8.02 4.96 -35.55
N ALA A 167 -7.96 6.12 -34.91
CA ALA A 167 -6.81 7.02 -34.86
C ALA A 167 -6.45 7.46 -33.43
N GLY A 168 -7.05 6.82 -32.41
CA GLY A 168 -6.86 7.21 -31.02
C GLY A 168 -7.31 6.13 -30.04
N ARG A 169 -7.38 6.53 -28.77
CA ARG A 169 -7.72 5.65 -27.65
C ARG A 169 -9.18 5.82 -27.26
N LEU A 170 -9.69 4.88 -26.47
CA LEU A 170 -11.01 4.99 -25.86
C LEU A 170 -11.10 6.29 -25.06
N THR A 171 -12.13 7.06 -25.37
CA THR A 171 -12.47 8.32 -24.71
C THR A 171 -13.91 8.21 -24.26
N CYS A 172 -14.14 8.27 -22.95
CA CYS A 172 -15.49 8.43 -22.42
C CYS A 172 -15.74 9.90 -22.12
N TYR A 173 -16.91 10.41 -22.43
CA TYR A 173 -17.30 11.77 -22.02
C TYR A 173 -18.77 11.82 -21.64
N TYR A 174 -19.10 12.78 -20.79
CA TYR A 174 -20.37 12.79 -20.06
C TYR A 174 -21.07 14.13 -20.26
N GLU A 175 -22.26 14.10 -20.83
CA GLU A 175 -23.09 15.28 -21.07
C GLU A 175 -24.28 15.26 -20.11
N GLN A 176 -24.38 16.26 -19.21
CA GLN A 176 -25.57 16.42 -18.39
C GLN A 176 -26.68 17.10 -19.21
N ARG A 177 -27.80 16.41 -19.42
CA ARG A 177 -28.96 16.96 -20.15
C ARG A 177 -30.07 17.45 -19.24
N ALA A 178 -30.23 16.83 -18.08
CA ALA A 178 -31.18 17.22 -17.05
C ALA A 178 -30.61 16.91 -15.65
N GLU A 179 -31.38 17.23 -14.59
CA GLU A 179 -30.97 17.03 -13.19
C GLU A 179 -30.52 15.58 -12.93
N ASP A 180 -31.32 14.61 -13.36
CA ASP A 180 -31.06 13.16 -13.20
C ASP A 180 -30.76 12.44 -14.52
N GLU A 181 -30.31 13.17 -15.56
CA GLU A 181 -30.02 12.57 -16.87
C GLU A 181 -28.62 12.95 -17.36
N VAL A 182 -27.74 11.94 -17.39
CA VAL A 182 -26.39 12.03 -17.94
C VAL A 182 -26.29 11.12 -19.14
N VAL A 183 -25.97 11.70 -20.30
CA VAL A 183 -25.63 10.93 -21.49
C VAL A 183 -24.16 10.55 -21.40
N VAL A 184 -23.93 9.25 -21.42
CA VAL A 184 -22.61 8.63 -21.40
C VAL A 184 -22.23 8.33 -22.84
N HIS A 185 -21.11 8.84 -23.28
CA HIS A 185 -20.55 8.57 -24.60
C HIS A 185 -19.33 7.68 -24.45
N ALA A 186 -19.31 6.52 -25.09
CA ALA A 186 -18.10 5.73 -25.29
C ALA A 186 -17.63 5.91 -26.73
N ALA A 187 -16.46 6.51 -26.91
CA ALA A 187 -16.01 6.97 -28.21
C ALA A 187 -14.55 6.61 -28.49
N VAL A 188 -14.20 6.48 -29.77
CA VAL A 188 -12.82 6.36 -30.24
C VAL A 188 -12.60 7.38 -31.36
N PRO A 189 -11.52 8.19 -31.32
CA PRO A 189 -11.16 9.03 -32.45
C PRO A 189 -10.97 8.19 -33.70
N ALA A 190 -11.69 8.50 -34.77
CA ALA A 190 -11.68 7.69 -35.98
C ALA A 190 -12.12 8.50 -37.21
N SER A 191 -11.64 8.06 -38.38
CA SER A 191 -12.22 8.46 -39.66
C SER A 191 -13.27 7.42 -40.07
N ALA A 192 -14.48 7.88 -40.39
CA ALA A 192 -15.55 7.03 -40.91
C ALA A 192 -15.49 6.97 -42.44
N GLY A 193 -15.56 5.77 -43.00
CA GLY A 193 -15.72 5.52 -44.42
C GLY A 193 -17.17 5.68 -44.89
N PRO A 194 -17.44 5.56 -46.20
CA PRO A 194 -18.78 5.68 -46.76
C PRO A 194 -19.66 4.43 -46.53
N GLY A 195 -19.09 3.36 -45.99
CA GLY A 195 -19.76 2.08 -45.74
C GLY A 195 -20.58 2.02 -44.45
N ASP A 196 -20.90 0.81 -44.03
CA ASP A 196 -21.69 0.55 -42.83
C ASP A 196 -20.85 0.78 -41.57
N LEU A 197 -21.36 1.62 -40.67
CA LEU A 197 -20.74 1.90 -39.37
C LEU A 197 -21.17 0.92 -38.28
N ASN A 198 -21.91 -0.14 -38.62
CA ASN A 198 -22.36 -1.18 -37.70
C ASN A 198 -23.18 -0.60 -36.52
N GLY A 199 -23.99 0.42 -36.80
CA GLY A 199 -24.79 1.13 -35.79
C GLY A 199 -24.01 2.06 -34.86
N LEU A 200 -22.74 2.37 -35.16
CA LEU A 200 -21.99 3.45 -34.51
C LEU A 200 -22.41 4.81 -35.09
N THR A 201 -22.37 5.85 -34.26
CA THR A 201 -22.62 7.23 -34.70
C THR A 201 -21.33 8.01 -34.79
N VAL A 202 -21.30 9.04 -35.65
CA VAL A 202 -20.16 9.96 -35.78
C VAL A 202 -20.48 11.24 -35.02
N ALA A 203 -19.54 11.71 -34.21
CA ALA A 203 -19.63 12.98 -33.52
C ALA A 203 -18.33 13.79 -33.69
N ASP A 204 -18.45 15.12 -33.61
CA ASP A 204 -17.32 16.04 -33.65
C ASP A 204 -17.16 16.72 -32.30
N LEU A 205 -16.03 16.48 -31.64
CA LEU A 205 -15.66 17.17 -30.42
C LEU A 205 -14.89 18.45 -30.78
N PRO A 206 -15.33 19.63 -30.32
CA PRO A 206 -14.65 20.90 -30.60
C PRO A 206 -13.29 20.95 -29.89
N PRO A 207 -12.38 21.82 -30.37
CA PRO A 207 -11.15 22.09 -29.64
C PRO A 207 -11.50 22.78 -28.32
N VAL A 208 -10.80 22.42 -27.24
CA VAL A 208 -11.05 22.98 -25.91
C VAL A 208 -9.73 23.19 -25.19
N ARG A 209 -9.66 24.24 -24.37
CA ARG A 209 -8.62 24.36 -23.35
C ARG A 209 -9.06 23.53 -22.14
N ALA A 210 -8.23 22.61 -21.68
CA ALA A 210 -8.59 21.69 -20.60
C ALA A 210 -7.53 21.66 -19.50
N ALA A 211 -7.97 21.59 -18.25
CA ALA A 211 -7.15 21.16 -17.14
C ALA A 211 -7.14 19.63 -17.11
N THR A 212 -5.95 19.02 -17.04
CA THR A 212 -5.80 17.57 -17.14
C THR A 212 -4.99 16.99 -16.00
N LEU A 213 -5.40 15.82 -15.53
CA LEU A 213 -4.76 15.09 -14.43
C LEU A 213 -4.67 13.60 -14.79
N VAL A 214 -3.52 12.99 -14.56
CA VAL A 214 -3.34 11.54 -14.78
C VAL A 214 -3.73 10.77 -13.51
N HIS A 215 -4.81 10.01 -13.61
CA HIS A 215 -5.20 9.01 -12.62
C HIS A 215 -4.47 7.69 -12.89
N ARG A 216 -3.96 7.07 -11.83
CA ARG A 216 -3.32 5.75 -11.85
C ARG A 216 -4.06 4.85 -10.87
N GLY A 217 -4.63 3.77 -11.38
CA GLY A 217 -5.48 2.88 -10.60
C GLY A 217 -6.78 2.54 -11.31
N ALA A 218 -7.58 1.71 -10.64
CA ALA A 218 -8.87 1.29 -11.15
C ALA A 218 -9.82 2.49 -11.27
N ILE A 219 -10.54 2.56 -12.39
CA ILE A 219 -11.47 3.67 -12.67
C ILE A 219 -12.56 3.81 -11.60
N ASP A 220 -12.91 2.75 -10.87
CA ASP A 220 -13.87 2.81 -9.75
C ASP A 220 -13.37 3.70 -8.59
N GLY A 221 -12.05 3.88 -8.48
CA GLY A 221 -11.39 4.76 -7.53
C GLY A 221 -11.06 6.16 -8.07
N VAL A 222 -11.65 6.58 -9.19
CA VAL A 222 -11.30 7.85 -9.86
C VAL A 222 -11.76 9.11 -9.11
N LEU A 223 -12.77 9.00 -8.24
CA LEU A 223 -13.44 10.14 -7.62
C LEU A 223 -12.49 11.10 -6.85
N PRO A 224 -11.53 10.62 -6.02
CA PRO A 224 -10.57 11.51 -5.37
C PRO A 224 -9.70 12.29 -6.37
N SER A 225 -9.35 11.69 -7.51
CA SER A 225 -8.59 12.36 -8.58
C SER A 225 -9.41 13.45 -9.27
N TRP A 226 -10.70 13.20 -9.53
CA TRP A 226 -11.63 14.24 -10.00
C TRP A 226 -11.78 15.37 -9.00
N GLN A 227 -11.93 15.06 -7.70
CA GLN A 227 -12.02 16.08 -6.65
C GLN A 227 -10.75 16.92 -6.55
N ALA A 228 -9.57 16.32 -6.70
CA ALA A 228 -8.30 17.04 -6.72
C ALA A 228 -8.20 17.98 -7.94
N LEU A 229 -8.63 17.53 -9.12
CA LEU A 229 -8.68 18.34 -10.33
C LEU A 229 -9.65 19.53 -10.17
N VAL A 230 -10.86 19.30 -9.67
CA VAL A 230 -11.87 20.35 -9.47
C VAL A 230 -11.41 21.38 -8.43
N ARG A 231 -10.80 20.95 -7.32
CA ARG A 231 -10.20 21.88 -6.34
C ARG A 231 -9.13 22.75 -6.97
N TRP A 232 -8.25 22.16 -7.77
CA TRP A 232 -7.21 22.90 -8.48
C TRP A 232 -7.82 23.93 -9.44
N ILE A 233 -8.88 23.57 -10.18
CA ILE A 233 -9.59 24.47 -11.09
C ILE A 233 -10.16 25.68 -10.33
N ASP A 234 -10.83 25.45 -9.19
CA ASP A 234 -11.39 26.49 -8.33
C ASP A 234 -10.28 27.41 -7.74
N ASP A 235 -9.21 26.83 -7.19
CA ASP A 235 -8.07 27.55 -6.63
C ASP A 235 -7.37 28.46 -7.65
N HIS A 236 -7.46 28.13 -8.95
CA HIS A 236 -6.87 28.90 -10.06
C HIS A 236 -7.89 29.80 -10.78
N GLY A 237 -9.13 29.87 -10.29
CA GLY A 237 -10.18 30.76 -10.80
C GLY A 237 -10.74 30.38 -12.18
N PHE A 238 -10.61 29.11 -12.57
CA PHE A 238 -11.20 28.58 -13.79
C PHE A 238 -12.64 28.09 -13.54
N THR A 239 -13.42 27.98 -14.62
CA THR A 239 -14.77 27.39 -14.57
C THR A 239 -14.92 26.26 -15.58
N SER A 240 -15.76 25.27 -15.29
CA SER A 240 -16.11 24.21 -16.23
C SER A 240 -16.81 24.76 -17.46
N ALA A 241 -16.31 24.41 -18.65
CA ALA A 241 -16.75 24.96 -19.93
C ALA A 241 -17.26 23.90 -20.92
N GLY A 242 -17.46 22.65 -20.49
CA GLY A 242 -17.93 21.58 -21.37
C GLY A 242 -17.99 20.21 -20.68
N PRO A 243 -18.29 19.15 -21.45
CA PRO A 243 -18.38 17.79 -20.90
C PRO A 243 -17.00 17.28 -20.47
N GLN A 244 -16.93 16.78 -19.25
CA GLN A 244 -15.75 16.12 -18.71
C GLN A 244 -15.41 14.86 -19.51
N ARG A 245 -14.12 14.57 -19.70
CA ARG A 245 -13.63 13.45 -20.51
C ARG A 245 -12.65 12.58 -19.74
N GLU A 246 -12.70 11.28 -20.01
CA GLU A 246 -11.76 10.28 -19.54
C GLU A 246 -11.07 9.64 -20.74
N LEU A 247 -9.78 9.91 -20.90
CA LEU A 247 -8.95 9.33 -21.94
C LEU A 247 -8.16 8.14 -21.37
N TYR A 248 -8.50 6.93 -21.80
CA TYR A 248 -7.90 5.70 -21.31
C TYR A 248 -6.53 5.49 -21.99
N LEU A 249 -5.44 5.85 -21.30
CA LEU A 249 -4.08 5.84 -21.83
C LEU A 249 -3.47 4.44 -21.86
N ASP A 250 -3.69 3.65 -20.81
CA ASP A 250 -3.24 2.27 -20.71
C ASP A 250 -4.20 1.46 -19.84
N CYS A 251 -4.62 0.28 -20.31
CA CYS A 251 -5.62 -0.56 -19.67
C CYS A 251 -5.20 -2.03 -19.72
N PRO A 252 -4.17 -2.43 -18.95
CA PRO A 252 -3.77 -3.83 -18.81
C PRO A 252 -4.90 -4.68 -18.17
N GLU A 253 -4.69 -5.99 -18.08
CA GLU A 253 -5.67 -6.91 -17.50
C GLU A 253 -6.01 -6.57 -16.04
N ASP A 254 -5.04 -6.11 -15.25
CA ASP A 254 -5.26 -5.67 -13.87
C ASP A 254 -5.74 -4.20 -13.84
N PRO A 255 -6.97 -3.92 -13.37
CA PRO A 255 -7.47 -2.56 -13.22
C PRO A 255 -6.62 -1.66 -12.32
N ALA A 256 -5.88 -2.23 -11.37
CA ALA A 256 -5.01 -1.46 -10.48
C ALA A 256 -3.85 -0.77 -11.22
N ASP A 257 -3.48 -1.27 -12.40
CA ASP A 257 -2.40 -0.74 -13.23
C ASP A 257 -2.91 0.17 -14.36
N TRP A 258 -4.21 0.49 -14.38
CA TRP A 258 -4.77 1.37 -15.39
C TRP A 258 -4.24 2.80 -15.27
N VAL A 259 -4.14 3.47 -16.42
CA VAL A 259 -3.74 4.87 -16.53
C VAL A 259 -4.79 5.60 -17.34
N THR A 260 -5.46 6.57 -16.71
CA THR A 260 -6.52 7.38 -17.33
C THR A 260 -6.17 8.85 -17.18
N GLU A 261 -6.21 9.61 -18.27
CA GLU A 261 -6.13 11.07 -18.20
C GLU A 261 -7.53 11.65 -18.07
N LEU A 262 -7.78 12.33 -16.95
CA LEU A 262 -8.99 13.11 -16.70
C LEU A 262 -8.83 14.46 -17.37
N GLN A 263 -9.85 14.89 -18.10
CA GLN A 263 -9.82 16.14 -18.86
C GLN A 263 -11.09 16.94 -18.56
N GLU A 264 -10.92 18.09 -17.90
CA GLU A 264 -11.99 19.04 -17.64
C GLU A 264 -11.82 20.25 -18.57
N PRO A 265 -12.71 20.47 -19.54
CA PRO A 265 -12.72 21.71 -20.32
C PRO A 265 -12.92 22.92 -19.40
N ILE A 266 -12.06 23.93 -19.54
CA ILE A 266 -12.05 25.12 -18.67
C ILE A 266 -12.23 26.43 -19.47
N GLY A 267 -12.90 27.40 -18.86
CA GLY A 267 -13.14 28.77 -19.35
C GLY A 267 -12.54 29.84 -18.45
#